data_AF-A0A8X6G6U9-F1
#
_entry.id   AF-A0A8X6G6U9-F1
#
_cell.length_a   1.000
_cell.length_b   1.000
_cell.length_c   1.000
_cell.angle_alpha   90.00
_cell.angle_beta   90.00
_cell.angle_gamma   90.00
#
_symmetry.space_group_name_H-M   'P 1'
#
loop_
_entity.id
_entity.type
_entity.pdbx_description
1 polymer ?
#
loop_
_entity_poly.entity_id
_entity_poly.type
_entity_poly.pdbx_seq_one_letter_code
_entity_poly.pdbx_strand_id
1 'polypeptide(L)'
;MSNDIPTDDQSSANIVIDISIISEFLKSIARCKYCNKCDSIIITEDARSRRGLCVSLILQCIFCGEAFSSMLSNSTNGVYNINVRLTYGLRCIGKGSSSAKAFCAVMDLPPTPAKFQSYNGILLDSHRKVSDASVRKAVEETLEMNECNRDITAAFDG
;
A
#
# COMPACT_ATOMS: atom_id res chain seq x y z
N MET A 1 -15.86 18.84 29.43
CA MET A 1 -16.59 18.12 28.37
C MET A 1 -15.66 17.08 27.80
N SER A 2 -16.10 15.84 27.84
CA SER A 2 -15.35 14.63 27.54
C SER A 2 -14.87 14.61 26.09
N ASN A 3 -13.65 14.10 25.90
CA ASN A 3 -13.03 13.84 24.61
C ASN A 3 -13.80 12.75 23.84
N ASP A 4 -14.39 13.09 22.71
CA ASP A 4 -14.68 12.12 21.66
C ASP A 4 -13.72 12.39 20.51
N ILE A 5 -12.54 11.78 20.59
CA ILE A 5 -11.70 11.55 19.41
C ILE A 5 -12.51 10.59 18.55
N PRO A 6 -12.81 10.90 17.27
CA PRO A 6 -13.44 9.94 16.39
C PRO A 6 -12.57 8.67 16.36
N THR A 7 -13.10 7.58 16.90
CA THR A 7 -12.45 6.28 16.82
C THR A 7 -12.29 5.94 15.35
N ASP A 8 -11.02 5.79 14.95
CA ASP A 8 -10.53 5.39 13.64
C ASP A 8 -11.51 4.42 12.96
N ASP A 9 -12.15 4.93 11.90
CA ASP A 9 -12.94 4.15 10.95
C ASP A 9 -12.06 2.97 10.54
N GLN A 10 -12.53 1.72 10.73
CA GLN A 10 -11.72 0.49 10.59
C GLN A 10 -10.93 0.44 9.27
N SER A 11 -9.75 1.06 9.28
CA SER A 11 -8.78 1.00 8.22
C SER A 11 -8.21 -0.40 8.27
N SER A 12 -8.54 -1.23 7.27
CA SER A 12 -7.97 -2.56 7.15
C SER A 12 -6.45 -2.45 7.00
N ALA A 13 -5.76 -2.69 8.11
CA ALA A 13 -4.31 -2.66 8.16
C ALA A 13 -3.73 -3.70 7.19
N ASN A 14 -2.53 -3.41 6.66
CA ASN A 14 -1.86 -4.33 5.75
C ASN A 14 -0.95 -5.22 6.58
N ILE A 15 -1.25 -6.52 6.61
CA ILE A 15 -0.52 -7.52 7.39
C ILE A 15 0.34 -8.34 6.44
N VAL A 16 1.60 -8.57 6.82
CA VAL A 16 2.48 -9.50 6.10
C VAL A 16 2.20 -10.90 6.62
N ILE A 17 1.78 -11.80 5.73
CA ILE A 17 1.41 -13.18 6.06
C ILE A 17 2.17 -14.12 5.13
N ASP A 18 2.77 -15.16 5.70
CA ASP A 18 3.39 -16.24 4.92
C ASP A 18 2.31 -17.04 4.17
N ILE A 19 2.50 -17.21 2.85
CA ILE A 19 1.56 -17.92 1.97
C ILE A 19 1.30 -19.35 2.44
N SER A 20 2.30 -20.01 3.03
CA SER A 20 2.16 -21.36 3.56
C SER A 20 1.16 -21.44 4.71
N ILE A 21 1.19 -20.47 5.64
CA ILE A 21 0.29 -20.39 6.79
C ILE A 21 -1.15 -20.17 6.34
N ILE A 22 -1.38 -19.22 5.43
CA ILE A 22 -2.74 -18.98 4.91
C ILE A 22 -3.23 -20.16 4.06
N SER A 23 -2.34 -20.86 3.35
CA SER A 23 -2.71 -22.07 2.61
C SER A 23 -3.12 -23.20 3.54
N GLU A 24 -2.44 -23.40 4.67
CA GLU A 24 -2.81 -24.40 5.68
C GLU A 24 -4.15 -24.05 6.34
N PHE A 25 -4.33 -22.77 6.70
CA PHE A 25 -5.58 -22.27 7.24
C PHE A 25 -6.75 -22.55 6.28
N LEU A 26 -6.63 -22.18 5.00
CA LEU A 26 -7.69 -22.43 4.02
C LEU A 26 -7.99 -23.91 3.81
N LYS A 27 -6.98 -24.78 3.80
CA LYS A 27 -7.20 -26.23 3.67
C LYS A 27 -8.11 -26.76 4.78
N SER A 28 -7.89 -26.31 6.01
CA SER A 28 -8.63 -26.77 7.18
C SER A 28 -10.10 -26.33 7.23
N ILE A 29 -10.46 -25.21 6.59
CA ILE A 29 -11.81 -24.62 6.71
C ILE A 29 -12.59 -24.61 5.39
N ALA A 30 -11.93 -24.61 4.25
CA ALA A 30 -12.56 -24.35 2.95
C ALA A 30 -12.85 -25.64 2.19
N ARG A 31 -14.03 -25.68 1.56
CA ARG A 31 -14.40 -26.69 0.57
C ARG A 31 -14.45 -26.06 -0.81
N CYS A 32 -14.07 -26.81 -1.84
CA CYS A 32 -14.23 -26.33 -3.21
C CYS A 32 -15.72 -26.10 -3.54
N LYS A 33 -16.06 -24.90 -4.01
CA LYS A 33 -17.41 -24.54 -4.45
C LYS A 33 -17.95 -25.45 -5.57
N TYR A 34 -17.08 -25.98 -6.41
CA TYR A 34 -17.45 -26.71 -7.63
C TYR A 34 -17.54 -28.23 -7.43
N CYS A 35 -16.59 -28.83 -6.71
CA CYS A 35 -16.56 -30.28 -6.48
C CYS A 35 -16.82 -30.70 -5.03
N ASN A 36 -17.05 -29.75 -4.12
CA ASN A 36 -17.38 -29.95 -2.70
C ASN A 36 -16.40 -30.85 -1.91
N LYS A 37 -15.14 -30.94 -2.35
CA LYS A 37 -14.08 -31.67 -1.64
C LYS A 37 -13.46 -30.78 -0.54
N CYS A 38 -13.11 -31.41 0.58
CA CYS A 38 -12.29 -30.81 1.64
C CYS A 38 -10.80 -30.88 1.29
N ASP A 39 -9.96 -30.13 2.00
CA ASP A 39 -8.50 -30.11 1.82
C ASP A 39 -8.07 -29.85 0.37
N SER A 40 -8.96 -29.19 -0.38
CA SER A 40 -8.88 -29.13 -1.83
C SER A 40 -8.20 -27.87 -2.34
N ILE A 41 -8.18 -26.81 -1.52
CA ILE A 41 -7.76 -25.48 -1.95
C ILE A 41 -6.27 -25.30 -1.64
N ILE A 42 -5.50 -24.95 -2.66
CA ILE A 42 -4.11 -24.50 -2.53
C ILE A 42 -4.00 -23.04 -2.94
N ILE A 43 -3.08 -22.31 -2.30
CA ILE A 43 -2.72 -20.95 -2.69
C ILE A 43 -1.33 -20.99 -3.29
N THR A 44 -1.18 -20.36 -4.44
CA THR A 44 0.12 -20.19 -5.10
C THR A 44 0.25 -18.77 -5.61
N GLU A 45 1.49 -18.34 -5.80
CA GLU A 45 1.81 -17.06 -6.42
C GLU A 45 1.97 -17.23 -7.93
N ASP A 46 1.37 -16.35 -8.73
CA ASP A 46 1.73 -16.23 -10.14
C ASP A 46 2.96 -15.34 -10.30
N ALA A 47 4.15 -15.95 -10.31
CA ALA A 47 5.42 -15.24 -10.45
C ALA A 47 5.50 -14.37 -11.72
N ARG A 48 4.75 -14.68 -12.79
CA ARG A 48 4.74 -13.90 -14.05
C ARG A 48 3.95 -12.59 -13.91
N SER A 49 3.00 -12.56 -12.98
CA SER A 49 2.20 -11.38 -12.68
C SER A 49 2.94 -10.35 -11.81
N ARG A 50 4.13 -10.68 -11.28
CA ARG A 50 4.91 -9.79 -10.41
C ARG A 50 5.13 -8.41 -11.05
N ARG A 51 4.78 -7.38 -10.29
CA ARG A 51 5.01 -5.96 -10.59
C ARG A 51 5.56 -5.31 -9.31
N GLY A 52 6.83 -5.55 -9.02
CA GLY A 52 7.43 -5.21 -7.73
C GLY A 52 6.88 -6.10 -6.61
N LEU A 53 6.43 -5.50 -5.52
CA LEU A 53 5.79 -6.20 -4.40
C LEU A 53 4.36 -6.66 -4.71
N CYS A 54 3.72 -6.14 -5.75
CA CYS A 54 2.40 -6.61 -6.13
C CYS A 54 2.51 -7.88 -6.97
N VAL A 55 1.76 -8.90 -6.58
CA VAL A 55 1.64 -10.15 -7.30
C VAL A 55 0.19 -10.65 -7.26
N SER A 56 -0.18 -11.47 -8.24
CA SER A 56 -1.44 -12.21 -8.26
C SER A 56 -1.32 -13.49 -7.44
N LEU A 57 -2.26 -13.73 -6.54
CA LEU A 57 -2.44 -15.04 -5.93
C LEU A 57 -3.43 -15.86 -6.75
N ILE A 58 -3.13 -17.15 -6.88
CA ILE A 58 -4.00 -18.14 -7.48
C ILE A 58 -4.49 -19.07 -6.35
N LEU A 59 -5.80 -19.11 -6.17
CA LEU A 59 -6.50 -20.10 -5.35
C LEU A 59 -7.00 -21.19 -6.29
N GLN A 60 -6.52 -22.42 -6.13
CA GLN A 60 -6.86 -23.52 -7.03
C GLN A 60 -7.36 -24.74 -6.27
N CYS A 61 -8.39 -25.39 -6.81
CA CYS A 61 -8.81 -26.71 -6.36
C CYS A 61 -7.94 -27.80 -7.00
N ILE A 62 -7.27 -28.62 -6.19
CA ILE A 62 -6.42 -29.72 -6.69
C ILE A 62 -7.22 -30.87 -7.32
N PHE A 63 -8.52 -30.99 -7.04
CA PHE A 63 -9.34 -32.10 -7.54
C PHE A 63 -10.04 -31.79 -8.86
N CYS A 64 -10.62 -30.60 -9.01
CA CYS A 64 -11.37 -30.22 -10.21
C CYS A 64 -10.65 -29.17 -11.07
N GLY A 65 -9.50 -28.67 -10.64
CA GLY A 65 -8.67 -27.73 -11.40
C GLY A 65 -9.17 -26.28 -11.42
N GLU A 66 -10.41 -26.03 -10.99
CA GLU A 66 -10.99 -24.69 -10.92
C GLU A 66 -10.13 -23.74 -10.10
N ALA A 67 -9.87 -22.55 -10.68
CA ALA A 67 -8.96 -21.57 -10.14
C ALA A 67 -9.56 -20.17 -10.14
N PHE A 68 -9.23 -19.40 -9.12
CA PHE A 68 -9.51 -18.00 -9.00
C PHE A 68 -8.18 -17.25 -8.81
N SER A 69 -8.03 -16.07 -9.42
CA SER A 69 -6.85 -15.26 -9.20
C SER A 69 -7.17 -13.78 -9.04
N SER A 70 -6.37 -13.09 -8.24
CA SER A 70 -6.51 -11.65 -8.01
C SER A 70 -5.19 -11.02 -7.59
N MET A 71 -5.00 -9.76 -7.99
CA MET A 71 -3.86 -8.93 -7.59
C MET A 71 -3.96 -8.53 -6.10
N LEU A 72 -2.86 -8.65 -5.38
CA LEU A 72 -2.77 -8.38 -3.93
C LEU A 72 -2.73 -6.90 -3.53
N SER A 73 -2.82 -5.98 -4.49
CA SER A 73 -2.81 -4.56 -4.19
C SER A 73 -3.75 -3.82 -5.13
N ASN A 74 -4.47 -2.85 -4.57
CA ASN A 74 -5.20 -1.88 -5.38
C ASN A 74 -4.24 -1.09 -6.25
N SER A 75 -4.71 -0.74 -7.45
CA SER A 75 -3.97 0.11 -8.36
C SER A 75 -4.70 1.43 -8.55
N THR A 76 -3.95 2.52 -8.62
CA THR A 76 -4.44 3.85 -9.01
C THR A 76 -3.63 4.30 -10.20
N ASN A 77 -4.31 4.62 -11.32
CA ASN A 77 -3.67 5.00 -12.58
C ASN A 77 -2.61 3.99 -13.07
N GLY A 78 -2.89 2.69 -12.90
CA GLY A 78 -1.97 1.62 -13.31
C GLY A 78 -0.77 1.42 -12.38
N VAL A 79 -0.73 2.07 -11.22
CA VAL A 79 0.34 1.93 -10.23
C VAL A 79 -0.18 1.26 -8.98
N TYR A 80 0.47 0.19 -8.54
CA TYR A 80 0.08 -0.55 -7.34
C TYR A 80 0.48 0.19 -6.06
N ASN A 81 -0.48 0.35 -5.15
CA ASN A 81 -0.32 1.10 -3.91
C ASN A 81 0.78 0.55 -3.02
N ILE A 82 0.98 -0.77 -2.99
CA ILE A 82 2.04 -1.41 -2.19
C ILE A 82 3.44 -0.93 -2.58
N ASN A 83 3.69 -0.69 -3.87
CA ASN A 83 4.98 -0.20 -4.35
C ASN A 83 5.19 1.28 -4.02
N VAL A 84 4.13 2.09 -4.08
CA VAL A 84 4.15 3.50 -3.66
C VAL A 84 4.48 3.58 -2.17
N ARG A 85 3.83 2.74 -1.35
CA ARG A 85 4.04 2.69 0.10
C ARG A 85 5.46 2.25 0.46
N LEU A 86 6.01 1.23 -0.20
CA LEU A 86 7.41 0.84 -0.02
C LEU A 86 8.36 2.02 -0.31
N THR A 87 8.16 2.68 -1.45
CA THR A 87 9.02 3.80 -1.87
C THR A 87 8.91 4.97 -0.90
N TYR A 88 7.68 5.32 -0.50
CA TYR A 88 7.42 6.41 0.43
C TYR A 88 8.02 6.13 1.80
N GLY A 89 7.77 4.94 2.36
CA GLY A 89 8.30 4.54 3.67
C GLY A 89 9.83 4.60 3.72
N LEU A 90 10.50 4.12 2.68
CA LEU A 90 11.96 4.22 2.58
C LEU A 90 12.43 5.66 2.44
N ARG A 91 11.73 6.50 1.68
CA ARG A 91 12.06 7.92 1.54
C ARG A 91 11.97 8.66 2.88
N CYS A 92 10.94 8.36 3.69
CA CYS A 92 10.78 8.96 5.03
C CYS A 92 11.96 8.69 5.97
N ILE A 93 12.66 7.56 5.78
CA ILE A 93 13.85 7.21 6.58
C ILE A 93 15.17 7.49 5.85
N GLY A 94 15.14 8.29 4.78
CA GLY A 94 16.33 8.65 4.00
C GLY A 94 16.98 7.49 3.25
N LYS A 95 16.21 6.44 2.92
CA LYS A 95 16.68 5.25 2.21
C LYS A 95 16.11 5.17 0.79
N GLY A 96 16.88 4.54 -0.10
CA GLY A 96 16.55 4.40 -1.53
C GLY A 96 16.45 2.96 -1.99
N SER A 97 16.53 2.76 -3.31
CA SER A 97 16.35 1.46 -3.96
C SER A 97 17.28 0.36 -3.43
N SER A 98 18.54 0.67 -3.10
CA SER A 98 19.48 -0.33 -2.57
C SER A 98 19.00 -0.91 -1.24
N SER A 99 18.50 -0.07 -0.34
CA SER A 99 17.92 -0.50 0.93
C SER A 99 16.58 -1.22 0.72
N ALA A 100 15.79 -0.81 -0.28
CA ALA A 100 14.58 -1.53 -0.67
C ALA A 100 14.89 -2.99 -1.03
N LYS A 101 15.93 -3.20 -1.84
CA LYS A 101 16.36 -4.54 -2.27
C LYS A 101 16.84 -5.38 -1.11
N ALA A 102 17.67 -4.81 -0.24
CA ALA A 102 18.15 -5.48 0.96
C ALA A 102 16.99 -5.84 1.90
N PHE A 103 16.05 -4.91 2.11
CA PHE A 103 14.86 -5.15 2.92
C PHE A 103 14.01 -6.30 2.36
N CYS A 104 13.68 -6.27 1.07
CA CYS A 104 12.90 -7.34 0.45
C CYS A 104 13.62 -8.70 0.54
N ALA A 105 14.94 -8.74 0.32
CA ALA A 105 15.71 -9.97 0.44
C ALA A 105 15.75 -10.54 1.87
N VAL A 106 15.92 -9.69 2.88
CA VAL A 106 15.96 -10.11 4.30
C VAL A 106 14.60 -10.59 4.78
N MET A 107 13.52 -9.99 4.28
CA MET A 107 12.14 -10.32 4.67
C MET A 107 11.51 -11.43 3.82
N ASP A 108 12.26 -12.04 2.90
CA ASP A 108 11.77 -13.03 1.91
C ASP A 108 10.55 -12.52 1.12
N LEU A 109 10.59 -11.26 0.71
CA LEU A 109 9.54 -10.61 -0.08
C LEU A 109 9.86 -10.66 -1.58
N PRO A 110 8.85 -10.51 -2.46
CA PRO A 110 9.08 -10.33 -3.89
C PRO A 110 10.08 -9.20 -4.18
N PRO A 111 10.82 -9.30 -5.30
CA PRO A 111 11.82 -8.29 -5.64
C PRO A 111 11.18 -6.92 -5.83
N THR A 112 11.92 -5.88 -5.48
CA THR A 112 11.49 -4.48 -5.61
C THR A 112 11.06 -4.14 -7.04
N PRO A 113 10.16 -3.17 -7.24
CA PRO A 113 9.76 -2.75 -8.58
C PRO A 113 10.96 -2.27 -9.40
N ALA A 114 11.07 -2.76 -10.64
CA ALA A 114 12.20 -2.47 -11.53
C ALA A 114 12.42 -0.96 -11.77
N LYS A 115 11.32 -0.19 -11.83
CA LYS A 115 11.34 1.26 -11.98
C LYS A 115 11.18 1.97 -10.63
N PHE A 116 11.98 1.61 -9.62
CA PHE A 116 11.87 2.20 -8.28
C PHE A 116 11.91 3.75 -8.30
N GLN A 117 12.79 4.35 -9.12
CA GLN A 117 12.86 5.81 -9.22
C GLN A 117 11.61 6.45 -9.81
N SER A 118 10.81 5.76 -10.63
CA SER A 118 9.61 6.36 -11.22
C SER A 118 8.54 6.70 -10.18
N TYR A 119 8.55 6.01 -9.05
CA TYR A 119 7.65 6.31 -7.93
C TYR A 119 7.98 7.64 -7.26
N ASN A 120 9.22 8.14 -7.36
CA ASN A 120 9.57 9.46 -6.82
C ASN A 120 8.79 10.59 -7.51
N GLY A 121 8.47 10.46 -8.81
CA GLY A 121 7.65 11.44 -9.52
C GLY A 121 6.24 11.51 -8.96
N ILE A 122 5.61 10.33 -8.76
CA ILE A 122 4.29 10.21 -8.14
C ILE A 122 4.28 10.85 -6.74
N LEU A 123 5.29 10.54 -5.93
CA LEU A 123 5.41 11.09 -4.58
C LEU A 123 5.62 12.60 -4.59
N LEU A 124 6.43 13.11 -5.52
CA LEU A 124 6.65 14.56 -5.67
C LEU A 124 5.37 15.29 -6.05
N ASP A 125 4.60 14.74 -6.99
CA ASP A 125 3.33 15.35 -7.42
C ASP A 125 2.31 15.36 -6.29
N SER A 126 2.18 14.26 -5.55
CA SER A 126 1.34 14.20 -4.35
C SER A 126 1.80 15.19 -3.29
N HIS A 127 3.11 15.27 -3.02
CA HIS A 127 3.67 16.19 -2.02
C HIS A 127 3.43 17.66 -2.41
N ARG A 128 3.61 18.02 -3.69
CA ARG A 128 3.32 19.37 -4.19
C ARG A 128 1.87 19.74 -3.97
N LYS A 129 0.92 18.87 -4.34
CA LYS A 129 -0.51 19.13 -4.14
C LYS A 129 -0.87 19.37 -2.68
N VAL A 130 -0.32 18.56 -1.76
CA VAL A 130 -0.56 18.73 -0.32
C VAL A 130 0.10 20.01 0.19
N SER A 131 1.32 20.32 -0.23
CA SER A 131 2.02 21.55 0.11
C SER A 131 1.25 22.78 -0.35
N ASP A 132 0.82 22.81 -1.61
CA ASP A 132 0.08 23.94 -2.20
C ASP A 132 -1.25 24.14 -1.47
N ALA A 133 -1.98 23.05 -1.19
CA ALA A 133 -3.22 23.11 -0.43
C ALA A 133 -2.98 23.60 1.02
N SER A 134 -1.91 23.14 1.67
CA SER A 134 -1.55 23.55 3.03
C SER A 134 -1.20 25.03 3.10
N VAL A 135 -0.40 25.52 2.15
CA VAL A 135 -0.02 26.94 2.06
C VAL A 135 -1.26 27.79 1.79
N ARG A 136 -2.11 27.38 0.85
CA ARG A 136 -3.36 28.09 0.56
C ARG A 136 -4.28 28.17 1.78
N LYS A 137 -4.44 27.05 2.50
CA LYS A 137 -5.23 27.00 3.73
C LYS A 137 -4.65 27.90 4.82
N ALA A 138 -3.33 27.92 5.00
CA ALA A 138 -2.67 28.80 5.95
C ALA A 138 -2.89 30.28 5.62
N VAL A 139 -2.91 30.65 4.33
CA VAL A 139 -3.25 32.02 3.90
C VAL A 139 -4.71 32.35 4.22
N GLU A 140 -5.64 31.46 3.89
CA GLU A 140 -7.08 31.63 4.19
C GLU A 140 -7.30 31.82 5.71
N GLU A 141 -6.73 30.96 6.55
CA GLU A 141 -6.79 31.05 8.02
C GLU A 141 -6.18 32.37 8.55
N THR A 142 -5.07 32.83 7.95
CA THR A 142 -4.43 34.09 8.36
C THR A 142 -5.28 35.31 8.00
N LEU A 143 -5.96 35.29 6.85
CA LEU A 143 -6.86 36.39 6.44
C LEU A 143 -8.07 36.50 7.38
N GLU A 144 -8.63 35.37 7.82
CA GLU A 144 -9.71 35.34 8.81
C GLU A 144 -9.26 35.93 10.15
N MET A 145 -8.04 35.58 10.60
CA MET A 145 -7.47 36.12 11.84
C MET A 145 -7.12 37.61 11.78
N ASN A 146 -6.81 38.14 10.59
CA ASN A 146 -6.33 39.52 10.39
C ASN A 146 -7.40 40.45 9.80
N GLU A 147 -8.69 40.16 10.05
CA GLU A 147 -9.83 40.98 9.58
C GLU A 147 -9.81 41.27 8.07
N CYS A 148 -9.47 40.27 7.26
CA CYS A 148 -9.29 40.36 5.81
C CYS A 148 -8.15 41.30 5.34
N ASN A 149 -7.24 41.70 6.22
CA ASN A 149 -6.02 42.41 5.84
C ASN A 149 -5.01 41.44 5.19
N ARG A 150 -4.53 41.82 3.99
CA ARG A 150 -3.63 41.01 3.16
C ARG A 150 -2.15 41.23 3.45
N ASP A 151 -1.80 42.19 4.30
CA ASP A 151 -0.42 42.34 4.78
C ASP A 151 -0.09 41.23 5.78
N ILE A 152 0.55 40.18 5.27
CA ILE A 152 0.94 38.99 6.03
C ILE A 152 2.47 38.90 6.03
N THR A 153 3.08 38.91 7.22
CA THR A 153 4.51 38.66 7.40
C THR A 153 4.68 37.24 7.93
N ALA A 154 5.45 36.41 7.22
CA ALA A 154 5.82 35.07 7.69
C ALA A 154 7.31 35.06 8.09
N ALA A 155 7.60 34.53 9.28
CA ALA A 155 8.95 34.20 9.71
C ALA A 155 9.09 32.68 9.74
N PHE A 156 10.13 32.14 9.12
CA PHE A 156 10.45 30.71 9.15
C PHE A 156 11.62 30.51 10.09
N ASP A 157 11.40 29.82 11.21
CA ASP A 157 12.46 29.28 12.05
C ASP A 157 12.97 27.97 11.40
N GLY A 158 14.26 27.97 11.05
CA GLY A 158 14.92 26.86 10.36
C GLY A 158 15.37 25.75 11.29
#